data_AF-A0A978TS72-F1
#
_entry.id   AF-A0A978TS72-F1
#
_cell.length_a   1.000
_cell.length_b   1.000
_cell.length_c   1.000
_cell.angle_alpha   90.00
_cell.angle_beta   90.00
_cell.angle_gamma   90.00
#
_symmetry.space_group_name_H-M   'P 1'
#
loop_
_entity.id
_entity.type
_entity.pdbx_description
1 polymer ?
#
loop_
_entity_poly.entity_id
_entity_poly.type
_entity_poly.pdbx_seq_one_letter_code
_entity_poly.pdbx_strand_id
1 'polypeptide(L)'
;MPKRRKKTFPCGHKGYGQICHRCAQEEALKEQQEQDRAQKRMEKIQWEALFAEDPIDLTALPPHVVVKSRTIVAALSAGQDYREFGGKRLRHNRDIISIPITRNYRMICHDNGTTTVPQEVLSHEDYNVKKPGC
;
A
#
# COMPACT_ATOMS: atom_id res chain seq x y z
N MET A 1 27.48 56.63 6.94
CA MET A 1 26.34 55.78 7.35
C MET A 1 26.80 54.86 8.49
N PRO A 2 26.28 54.98 9.73
CA PRO A 2 26.66 54.07 10.80
C PRO A 2 26.14 52.65 10.50
N LYS A 3 27.03 51.65 10.50
CA LYS A 3 26.65 50.23 10.39
C LYS A 3 25.81 49.86 11.62
N ARG A 4 24.56 49.39 11.43
CA ARG A 4 23.75 48.81 12.51
C ARG A 4 24.57 47.72 13.21
N ARG A 5 24.59 47.71 14.54
CA ARG A 5 25.20 46.64 15.34
C ARG A 5 24.19 45.52 15.55
N LYS A 6 24.66 44.27 15.52
CA LYS A 6 23.85 43.09 15.87
C LYS A 6 23.59 43.12 17.38
N LYS A 7 22.36 42.85 17.79
CA LYS A 7 22.02 42.56 19.18
C LYS A 7 22.13 41.06 19.45
N THR A 8 22.44 40.70 20.69
CA THR A 8 22.39 39.31 21.16
C THR A 8 21.00 39.06 21.73
N PHE A 9 20.32 38.03 21.25
CA PHE A 9 19.03 37.58 21.76
C PHE A 9 19.21 36.79 23.08
N PRO A 10 18.17 36.67 23.93
CA PRO A 10 18.23 35.87 25.16
C PRO A 10 18.56 34.40 24.90
N CYS A 11 18.26 33.88 23.71
CA CYS A 11 18.65 32.54 23.26
C CYS A 11 20.14 32.43 22.85
N GLY A 12 20.97 33.47 23.02
CA GLY A 12 22.41 33.48 22.71
C GLY A 12 22.78 33.81 21.24
N HIS A 13 21.83 33.81 20.32
CA HIS A 13 22.06 34.12 18.90
C HIS A 13 22.19 35.63 18.64
N LYS A 14 22.89 36.04 17.55
CA LYS A 14 23.08 37.45 17.18
C LYS A 14 22.30 37.81 15.92
N GLY A 15 21.58 38.93 15.92
CA GLY A 15 20.86 39.42 14.75
C GLY A 15 20.41 40.87 14.83
N TYR A 16 19.73 41.34 13.78
CA TYR A 16 19.20 42.70 13.67
C TYR A 16 17.67 42.78 13.83
N GLY A 17 16.98 41.64 13.77
CA GLY A 17 15.50 41.55 13.79
C GLY A 17 14.89 41.65 15.18
N GLN A 18 13.57 41.71 15.28
CA GLN A 18 12.87 41.68 16.57
C GLN A 18 12.89 40.29 17.22
N ILE A 19 12.91 39.23 16.40
CA ILE A 19 12.93 37.83 16.83
C ILE A 19 14.20 37.13 16.38
N CYS A 20 14.54 36.04 17.07
CA CYS A 20 15.60 35.14 16.65
C CYS A 20 15.10 34.23 15.52
N HIS A 21 15.41 34.56 14.26
CA HIS A 21 15.05 33.73 13.11
C HIS A 21 15.62 32.32 13.15
N ARG A 22 16.77 32.11 13.82
CA ARG A 22 17.37 30.79 13.96
C ARG A 22 16.51 29.88 14.84
N CYS A 23 16.09 30.36 16.01
CA CYS A 23 15.17 29.62 16.88
C CYS A 23 13.82 29.37 16.19
N ALA A 24 13.26 30.38 15.51
CA ALA A 24 12.02 30.23 14.76
C ALA A 24 12.13 29.18 13.64
N GLN A 25 13.26 29.09 12.95
CA GLN A 25 13.52 28.04 11.95
C GLN A 25 13.65 26.66 12.58
N GLU A 26 14.32 26.56 13.74
CA GLU A 26 14.44 25.30 14.48
C GLU A 26 13.08 24.79 14.96
N GLU A 27 12.22 25.68 15.45
CA GLU A 27 10.84 25.37 15.85
C GLU A 27 10.00 24.94 14.64
N ALA A 28 10.05 25.69 13.53
CA ALA A 28 9.34 25.33 12.31
C ALA A 28 9.80 23.97 11.74
N LEU A 29 11.09 23.65 11.81
CA LEU A 29 11.62 22.36 11.36
C LEU A 29 11.11 21.21 12.25
N LYS A 30 11.06 21.42 13.57
CA LYS A 30 10.51 20.42 14.50
C LYS A 30 9.03 20.18 14.24
N GLU A 31 8.26 21.25 14.06
CA GLU A 31 6.83 21.17 13.77
C GLU A 31 6.58 20.45 12.44
N GLN A 32 7.35 20.78 11.40
CA GLN A 32 7.27 20.10 10.10
C GLN A 32 7.64 18.61 10.21
N GLN A 33 8.65 18.25 11.00
CA GLN A 33 9.02 16.85 11.23
C GLN A 33 7.93 16.08 11.98
N GLU A 34 7.27 16.72 12.94
CA GLU A 34 6.16 16.12 13.67
C GLU A 34 4.95 15.91 12.75
N GLN A 35 4.64 16.91 11.92
CA GLN A 35 3.59 16.82 10.89
C GLN A 35 3.86 15.70 9.88
N ASP A 36 5.08 15.58 9.34
CA ASP A 36 5.46 14.50 8.42
C ASP A 36 5.30 13.11 9.07
N ARG A 37 5.70 12.97 10.34
CA ARG A 37 5.53 11.71 11.08
C ARG A 37 4.06 11.38 11.34
N ALA A 38 3.26 12.38 11.70
CA ALA A 38 1.83 12.22 11.91
C ALA A 38 1.14 11.81 10.59
N GLN A 39 1.48 12.48 9.48
CA GLN A 39 0.97 12.16 8.15
C GLN A 39 1.30 10.72 7.76
N LYS A 40 2.57 10.29 7.87
CA LYS A 40 2.98 8.91 7.56
C LYS A 40 2.24 7.86 8.40
N ARG A 41 1.97 8.16 9.68
CA ARG A 41 1.17 7.29 10.54
C ARG A 41 -0.28 7.21 10.06
N MET A 42 -0.88 8.33 9.70
CA MET A 42 -2.23 8.37 9.15
C MET A 42 -2.32 7.61 7.83
N GLU A 43 -1.37 7.80 6.91
CA GLU A 43 -1.30 7.06 5.64
C GLU A 43 -1.20 5.55 5.87
N LYS A 44 -0.39 5.10 6.84
CA LYS A 44 -0.28 3.68 7.21
C LYS A 44 -1.61 3.13 7.74
N ILE A 45 -2.25 3.85 8.66
CA ILE A 45 -3.55 3.44 9.23
C ILE A 45 -4.62 3.38 8.15
N GLN A 46 -4.68 4.38 7.27
CA GLN A 46 -5.62 4.39 6.14
C GLN A 46 -5.36 3.21 5.20
N TRP A 47 -4.10 2.95 4.86
CA TRP A 47 -3.73 1.80 4.04
C TRP A 47 -4.14 0.47 4.69
N GLU A 48 -3.90 0.32 5.99
CA GLU A 48 -4.29 -0.87 6.75
C GLU A 48 -5.82 -1.03 6.83
N ALA A 49 -6.57 0.07 6.98
CA ALA A 49 -8.03 0.06 7.02
C ALA A 49 -8.66 -0.43 5.71
N LEU A 50 -8.06 -0.12 4.55
CA LEU A 50 -8.56 -0.57 3.24
C LEU A 50 -8.59 -2.10 3.10
N PHE A 51 -7.77 -2.84 3.85
CA PHE A 51 -7.79 -4.30 3.79
C PHE A 51 -9.01 -4.93 4.48
N ALA A 52 -9.65 -4.22 5.42
CA ALA A 52 -10.86 -4.72 6.07
C ALA A 52 -12.06 -4.77 5.11
N GLU A 53 -12.00 -4.02 4.01
CA GLU A 53 -13.03 -3.97 2.97
C GLU A 53 -12.77 -4.96 1.82
N ASP A 54 -11.57 -5.55 1.76
CA ASP A 54 -11.23 -6.50 0.70
C ASP A 54 -11.91 -7.86 0.90
N PRO A 55 -12.44 -8.48 -0.16
CA PRO A 55 -13.10 -9.79 -0.07
C PRO A 55 -12.13 -10.97 0.13
N ILE A 56 -10.82 -10.73 0.00
CA ILE A 56 -9.75 -11.72 0.18
C ILE A 56 -8.59 -11.09 0.95
N ASP A 57 -7.81 -11.91 1.66
CA ASP A 57 -6.63 -11.40 2.36
C ASP A 57 -5.55 -10.94 1.37
N LEU A 58 -5.20 -9.66 1.45
CA LEU A 58 -4.15 -9.02 0.64
C LEU A 58 -3.06 -8.37 1.50
N THR A 59 -3.12 -8.54 2.83
CA THR A 59 -2.32 -7.78 3.81
C THR A 59 -0.81 -8.02 3.69
N ALA A 60 -0.40 -9.24 3.36
CA ALA A 60 1.00 -9.63 3.24
C ALA A 60 1.61 -9.36 1.84
N LEU A 61 0.86 -8.74 0.93
CA LEU A 61 1.26 -8.58 -0.47
C LEU A 61 1.89 -7.21 -0.75
N PRO A 62 2.79 -7.11 -1.74
CA PRO A 62 3.30 -5.81 -2.18
C PRO A 62 2.19 -4.89 -2.71
N PRO A 63 2.26 -3.56 -2.52
CA PRO A 63 1.18 -2.63 -2.90
C PRO A 63 0.73 -2.74 -4.37
N HIS A 64 1.66 -2.92 -5.30
CA HIS A 64 1.34 -3.08 -6.72
C HIS A 64 0.57 -4.37 -7.03
N VAL A 65 0.78 -5.42 -6.23
CA VAL A 65 0.01 -6.67 -6.32
C VAL A 65 -1.39 -6.44 -5.76
N VAL A 66 -1.51 -5.78 -4.60
CA VAL A 66 -2.81 -5.45 -3.96
C VAL A 66 -3.71 -4.69 -4.94
N VAL A 67 -3.21 -3.60 -5.54
CA VAL A 67 -3.99 -2.77 -6.48
C VAL A 67 -4.48 -3.58 -7.68
N LYS A 68 -3.61 -4.41 -8.26
CA LYS A 68 -3.97 -5.23 -9.42
C LYS A 68 -4.95 -6.35 -9.04
N SER A 69 -4.76 -6.97 -7.88
CA SER A 69 -5.68 -7.96 -7.33
C SER A 69 -7.07 -7.36 -7.13
N ARG A 70 -7.19 -6.19 -6.50
CA ARG A 70 -8.47 -5.47 -6.34
C ARG A 70 -9.17 -5.20 -7.67
N THR A 71 -8.39 -4.82 -8.70
CA THR A 71 -8.93 -4.58 -10.04
C THR A 71 -9.53 -5.86 -10.64
N ILE A 72 -8.82 -6.99 -10.53
CA ILE A 72 -9.30 -8.29 -11.03
C ILE A 72 -10.51 -8.76 -10.24
N VAL A 73 -10.49 -8.65 -8.91
CA VAL A 73 -11.61 -8.99 -8.03
C VAL A 73 -12.87 -8.21 -8.41
N ALA A 74 -12.74 -6.89 -8.61
CA ALA A 74 -13.84 -6.03 -9.01
C ALA A 74 -14.40 -6.43 -10.39
N ALA A 75 -13.52 -6.74 -11.35
CA ALA A 75 -13.92 -7.18 -12.68
C ALA A 75 -14.64 -8.54 -12.66
N LEU A 76 -14.12 -9.51 -11.91
CA LEU A 76 -14.77 -10.81 -11.71
C LEU A 76 -16.14 -10.65 -11.06
N SER A 77 -16.26 -9.75 -10.06
CA SER A 77 -17.53 -9.43 -9.40
C SER A 77 -18.53 -8.76 -10.36
N ALA A 78 -18.05 -8.02 -11.35
CA ALA A 78 -18.86 -7.44 -12.41
C ALA A 78 -19.27 -8.45 -13.50
N GLY A 79 -18.88 -9.72 -13.38
CA GLY A 79 -19.20 -10.78 -14.34
C GLY A 79 -18.20 -10.90 -15.50
N GLN A 80 -17.05 -10.25 -15.40
CA GLN A 80 -16.01 -10.36 -16.42
C GLN A 80 -15.35 -11.75 -16.38
N ASP A 81 -15.00 -12.30 -17.55
CA ASP A 81 -14.46 -13.65 -17.65
C ASP A 81 -12.97 -13.70 -17.22
N TYR A 82 -12.63 -14.70 -16.40
CA TYR A 82 -11.28 -14.86 -15.86
C TYR A 82 -10.20 -15.07 -16.93
N ARG A 83 -10.57 -15.52 -18.15
CA ARG A 83 -9.64 -15.77 -19.25
C ARG A 83 -9.10 -14.46 -19.84
N GLU A 84 -9.82 -13.35 -19.70
CA GLU A 84 -9.35 -12.03 -20.12
C GLU A 84 -8.13 -11.58 -19.32
N PHE A 85 -8.01 -12.06 -18.09
CA PHE A 85 -6.85 -11.84 -17.22
C PHE A 85 -5.76 -12.92 -17.39
N GLY A 86 -5.86 -13.76 -18.42
CA GLY A 86 -4.94 -14.89 -18.63
C GLY A 86 -5.15 -16.04 -17.65
N GLY A 87 -6.32 -16.09 -17.01
CA GLY A 87 -6.67 -17.14 -16.07
C GLY A 87 -6.82 -18.51 -16.72
N LYS A 88 -6.42 -19.56 -15.99
CA LYS A 88 -6.49 -20.94 -16.45
C LYS A 88 -6.99 -21.87 -15.35
N ARG A 89 -7.82 -22.84 -15.72
CA ARG A 89 -8.22 -23.94 -14.82
C ARG A 89 -7.03 -24.85 -14.54
N LEU A 90 -6.88 -25.29 -13.30
CA LEU A 90 -5.82 -26.23 -12.94
C LEU A 90 -6.15 -27.62 -13.50
N ARG A 91 -5.11 -28.38 -13.86
CA ARG A 91 -5.29 -29.72 -14.44
C ARG A 91 -5.74 -30.74 -13.40
N HIS A 92 -5.21 -30.64 -12.17
CA HIS A 92 -5.50 -31.57 -11.09
C HIS A 92 -6.83 -31.29 -10.39
N ASN A 93 -7.28 -30.03 -10.38
CA ASN A 93 -8.59 -29.64 -9.89
C ASN A 93 -9.19 -28.59 -10.84
N ARG A 94 -10.25 -28.98 -11.54
CA ARG A 94 -10.88 -28.16 -12.59
C ARG A 94 -11.83 -27.10 -12.04
N ASP A 95 -12.18 -27.20 -10.76
CA ASP A 95 -12.95 -26.21 -10.02
C ASP A 95 -12.07 -25.04 -9.55
N ILE A 96 -10.74 -25.19 -9.65
CA ILE A 96 -9.78 -24.15 -9.29
C ILE A 96 -9.28 -23.43 -10.54
N ILE A 97 -9.36 -22.10 -10.51
CA ILE A 97 -8.85 -21.19 -11.53
C ILE A 97 -7.64 -20.44 -10.97
N SER A 98 -6.55 -20.42 -11.73
CA SER A 98 -5.34 -19.65 -11.44
C SER A 98 -5.22 -18.48 -12.41
N ILE A 99 -5.24 -17.26 -11.87
CA ILE A 99 -5.10 -16.01 -12.62
C ILE A 99 -3.72 -15.39 -12.33
N PRO A 100 -2.88 -15.13 -13.35
CA PRO A 100 -1.60 -14.46 -13.14
C PRO A 100 -1.82 -12.99 -12.79
N ILE A 101 -1.27 -12.53 -11.65
CA ILE A 101 -1.30 -11.11 -11.26
C ILE A 101 -0.02 -10.44 -11.77
N THR A 102 1.13 -11.00 -11.41
CA THR A 102 2.45 -10.57 -11.90
C THR A 102 3.26 -11.81 -12.27
N ARG A 103 4.56 -11.64 -12.54
CA ARG A 103 5.46 -12.76 -12.83
C ARG A 103 5.51 -13.80 -11.71
N ASN A 104 5.37 -13.36 -10.45
CA ASN A 104 5.60 -14.20 -9.27
C ASN A 104 4.34 -14.45 -8.44
N TYR A 105 3.22 -13.82 -8.78
CA TYR A 105 1.99 -13.89 -7.98
C TYR A 105 0.83 -14.40 -8.81
N ARG A 106 0.04 -15.29 -8.20
CA ARG A 106 -1.14 -15.91 -8.80
C ARG A 106 -2.32 -15.76 -7.84
N MET A 107 -3.45 -15.30 -8.36
CA MET A 107 -4.71 -15.37 -7.64
C MET A 107 -5.35 -16.72 -7.89
N ILE A 108 -5.83 -17.33 -6.83
CA ILE A 108 -6.60 -18.56 -6.84
C ILE A 108 -8.06 -18.18 -6.68
N CYS A 109 -8.87 -18.68 -7.61
CA CYS A 109 -10.31 -18.51 -7.61
C CYS A 109 -10.98 -19.89 -7.67
N HIS A 110 -12.18 -19.98 -7.12
CA HIS A 110 -13.03 -21.15 -7.22
C HIS A 110 -14.14 -20.92 -8.24
N ASP A 111 -14.36 -21.90 -9.11
CA ASP A 111 -15.46 -21.93 -10.06
C ASP A 111 -16.68 -22.52 -9.36
N ASN A 112 -17.70 -21.70 -9.07
CA ASN A 112 -18.98 -22.18 -8.54
C ASN A 112 -20.00 -22.43 -9.67
N GLY A 113 -19.52 -22.68 -10.89
CA GLY A 113 -20.32 -22.96 -12.09
C GLY A 113 -20.96 -21.72 -12.74
N THR A 114 -21.37 -20.72 -11.97
CA THR A 114 -21.94 -19.45 -12.48
C THR A 114 -21.01 -18.26 -12.28
N THR A 115 -20.20 -18.26 -11.23
CA THR A 115 -19.31 -17.15 -10.89
C THR A 115 -17.96 -17.66 -10.43
N THR A 116 -16.90 -16.96 -10.84
CA THR A 116 -15.53 -17.20 -10.36
C THR A 116 -15.32 -16.38 -9.10
N VAL A 117 -15.20 -17.06 -7.95
CA VAL A 117 -15.05 -16.41 -6.65
C VAL A 117 -13.56 -16.38 -6.30
N PRO A 118 -12.94 -15.19 -6.11
CA PRO A 118 -11.57 -15.09 -5.66
C PRO A 118 -11.44 -15.64 -4.23
N GLN A 119 -10.35 -16.34 -3.93
CA GLN A 119 -10.09 -16.94 -2.61
C GLN A 119 -8.84 -16.37 -1.97
N GLU A 120 -7.73 -16.38 -2.70
CA GLU A 120 -6.43 -15.96 -2.16
C GLU A 120 -5.46 -15.56 -3.27
N VAL A 121 -4.38 -14.85 -2.90
CA VAL A 121 -3.27 -14.54 -3.79
C VAL A 121 -1.99 -15.12 -3.21
N LEU A 122 -1.35 -15.99 -3.99
CA LEU A 122 -0.17 -16.73 -3.60
C LEU A 122 1.05 -16.29 -4.40
N SER A 123 2.20 -16.26 -3.73
CA SER A 123 3.50 -16.20 -4.39
C SER A 123 3.79 -17.55 -5.09
N HIS A 124 4.67 -17.56 -6.08
CA HIS A 124 5.16 -18.79 -6.71
C HIS A 124 5.82 -19.75 -5.70
N GLU A 125 6.38 -19.23 -4.62
CA GLU A 125 7.04 -20.04 -3.59
C GLU A 125 5.99 -20.76 -2.72
N ASP A 126 4.97 -20.05 -2.24
CA ASP A 126 3.84 -20.65 -1.51
C ASP A 126 3.03 -21.62 -2.38
N TYR A 127 2.80 -21.27 -3.65
CA TYR A 127 2.03 -22.08 -4.59
C TYR A 127 2.66 -23.46 -4.88
N ASN A 128 3.99 -23.57 -4.82
CA ASN A 128 4.69 -24.85 -5.05
C ASN A 128 4.83 -25.71 -3.78
N VAL A 129 4.78 -25.09 -2.60
CA VAL A 129 4.89 -25.80 -1.32
C VAL A 129 3.53 -26.33 -0.85
N LYS A 130 2.46 -25.54 -0.99
CA LYS A 130 1.08 -25.99 -0.79
C LYS A 130 0.43 -26.18 -2.14
N LYS A 131 0.29 -27.43 -2.61
CA LYS A 131 -0.61 -27.71 -3.74
C LYS A 131 -2.04 -27.40 -3.27
N PRO A 132 -2.73 -26.38 -3.81
CA PRO A 132 -4.11 -26.14 -3.44
C PRO A 132 -4.97 -27.33 -3.91
N GLY A 133 -5.68 -27.96 -2.98
CA GLY A 133 -6.54 -29.13 -3.22
C GLY A 133 -5.91 -30.50 -2.97
N CYS A 134 -4.85 -30.61 -2.16
CA CYS A 134 -4.40 -31.88 -1.58
C CYS A 134 -4.83 -32.01 -0.12
#